data_AF-A0A3D5UVI4-F1
#
_entry.id   AF-A0A3D5UVI4-F1
#
_cell.length_a   1.000
_cell.length_b   1.000
_cell.length_c   1.000
_cell.angle_alpha   90.00
_cell.angle_beta   90.00
_cell.angle_gamma   90.00
#
_symmetry.space_group_name_H-M   'P 1'
#
loop_
_entity.id
_entity.type
_entity.pdbx_description
1 polymer ?
#
loop_
_entity_poly.entity_id
_entity_poly.type
_entity_poly.pdbx_seq_one_letter_code
_entity_poly.pdbx_strand_id
1 'polypeptide(L)'
;EGVIAVKPQPKPGWTVKTETAPYAAAYQIHGKEVSEGVVEVTWEGGPLPDDMFDEFALTMKLPDDKETMMIFFPVTQTCEEGAISWDEFPAPGVDPHSLAHPAPALMLHHGEGHEHHH
;
A
#
# COMPACT_ATOMS: atom_id res chain seq x y z
N GLU A 1 -1.91 -4.76 -11.36
CA GLU A 1 -1.66 -4.75 -9.91
C GLU A 1 -1.04 -3.41 -9.55
N GLY A 2 -1.31 -2.86 -8.37
CA GLY A 2 -0.60 -1.66 -7.89
C GLY A 2 0.83 -1.99 -7.44
N VAL A 3 0.98 -2.94 -6.51
CA VAL A 3 2.26 -3.40 -5.95
C VAL A 3 2.25 -4.90 -5.72
N ILE A 4 3.42 -5.52 -5.57
CA ILE A 4 3.57 -6.96 -5.29
C ILE A 4 4.57 -7.21 -4.15
N ALA A 5 4.66 -8.47 -3.69
CA ALA A 5 5.58 -8.89 -2.63
C ALA A 5 5.45 -8.07 -1.32
N VAL A 6 4.21 -7.71 -0.97
CA VAL A 6 3.89 -6.97 0.24
C VAL A 6 4.21 -7.79 1.49
N LYS A 7 4.90 -7.19 2.45
CA LYS A 7 5.18 -7.77 3.77
C LYS A 7 4.99 -6.70 4.84
N PRO A 8 4.03 -6.86 5.75
CA PRO A 8 3.90 -5.93 6.87
C PRO A 8 4.97 -6.17 7.92
N GLN A 9 5.37 -5.11 8.61
CA GLN A 9 6.23 -5.19 9.77
C GLN A 9 5.41 -5.71 10.98
N PRO A 10 5.93 -6.70 11.75
CA PRO A 10 5.33 -7.07 13.03
C PRO A 10 5.21 -5.85 13.96
N LYS A 11 4.05 -5.72 14.61
CA LYS A 11 3.74 -4.54 15.43
C LYS A 11 3.30 -4.96 16.84
N PRO A 12 4.13 -4.74 17.88
CA PRO A 12 3.76 -5.08 19.26
C PRO A 12 2.45 -4.41 19.69
N GLY A 13 1.59 -5.17 20.37
CA GLY A 13 0.27 -4.69 20.80
C GLY A 13 -0.82 -4.78 19.74
N TRP A 14 -0.49 -5.08 18.48
CA TRP A 14 -1.45 -5.25 17.38
C TRP A 14 -1.44 -6.68 16.86
N THR A 15 -2.60 -7.17 16.42
CA THR A 15 -2.68 -8.40 15.61
C THR A 15 -2.54 -8.01 14.14
N VAL A 16 -1.58 -8.61 13.45
CA VAL A 16 -1.36 -8.39 12.01
C VAL A 16 -1.95 -9.57 11.23
N LYS A 17 -2.89 -9.28 10.34
CA LYS A 17 -3.49 -10.24 9.41
C LYS A 17 -3.16 -9.83 7.98
N THR A 18 -3.07 -10.81 7.10
CA THR A 18 -2.87 -10.60 5.66
C THR A 18 -3.84 -11.47 4.88
N GLU A 19 -4.43 -10.91 3.83
CA GLU A 19 -5.15 -11.69 2.83
C GLU A 19 -4.26 -11.91 1.61
N THR A 20 -4.18 -13.15 1.14
CA THR A 20 -3.44 -13.54 -0.06
C THR A 20 -4.43 -13.87 -1.17
N ALA A 21 -4.21 -13.31 -2.36
CA ALA A 21 -5.00 -13.61 -3.55
C ALA A 21 -4.11 -13.74 -4.79
N PRO A 22 -4.61 -14.39 -5.86
CA PRO A 22 -3.93 -14.41 -7.14
C PRO A 22 -3.73 -13.00 -7.70
N TYR A 23 -2.57 -12.77 -8.30
CA TYR A 23 -2.30 -11.59 -9.12
C TYR A 23 -2.88 -11.78 -10.53
N ALA A 24 -3.15 -10.69 -11.25
CA ALA A 24 -3.60 -10.71 -12.63
C ALA A 24 -2.53 -11.25 -13.60
N ALA A 25 -1.25 -11.21 -13.21
CA ALA A 25 -0.15 -11.80 -13.96
C ALA A 25 0.86 -12.49 -13.02
N ALA A 26 1.66 -13.41 -13.56
CA ALA A 26 2.80 -13.97 -12.87
C ALA A 26 4.02 -13.04 -12.97
N TYR A 27 4.79 -12.94 -11.89
CA TYR A 27 5.95 -12.07 -11.79
C TYR A 27 7.20 -12.85 -11.40
N GLN A 28 8.36 -12.43 -11.93
CA GLN A 28 9.65 -12.95 -11.48
C GLN A 28 10.18 -12.14 -10.30
N ILE A 29 10.31 -12.80 -9.16
CA ILE A 29 10.77 -12.21 -7.90
C ILE A 29 11.90 -13.07 -7.35
N HIS A 30 13.11 -12.52 -7.33
CA HIS A 30 14.34 -13.22 -6.91
C HIS A 30 14.53 -14.59 -7.61
N GLY A 31 14.25 -14.64 -8.91
CA GLY A 31 14.39 -15.87 -9.72
C GLY A 31 13.29 -16.90 -9.53
N LYS A 32 12.20 -16.57 -8.84
CA LYS A 32 11.02 -17.41 -8.69
C LYS A 32 9.82 -16.76 -9.35
N GLU A 33 9.03 -17.58 -10.03
CA GLU A 33 7.73 -17.17 -10.52
C GLU A 33 6.74 -17.11 -9.36
N VAL A 34 6.04 -15.98 -9.24
CA VAL A 34 5.05 -15.70 -8.19
C VAL A 34 3.78 -15.20 -8.85
N SER A 35 2.67 -15.92 -8.67
CA SER A 35 1.36 -15.61 -9.25
C SER A 35 0.31 -15.20 -8.22
N GLU A 36 0.67 -15.15 -6.94
CA GLU A 36 -0.21 -14.75 -5.84
C GLU A 36 0.62 -14.09 -4.73
N GLY A 37 -0.04 -13.32 -3.88
CA GLY A 37 0.58 -12.76 -2.69
C GLY A 37 -0.38 -11.87 -1.92
N VAL A 38 0.16 -11.15 -0.94
CA VAL A 38 -0.64 -10.31 -0.06
C VAL A 38 -1.27 -9.16 -0.84
N VAL A 39 -2.60 -9.03 -0.72
CA VAL A 39 -3.43 -7.98 -1.35
C VAL A 39 -4.08 -7.06 -0.32
N GLU A 40 -4.20 -7.50 0.93
CA GLU A 40 -4.72 -6.71 2.04
C GLU A 40 -3.91 -6.98 3.31
N VAL A 41 -3.68 -5.93 4.11
CA VAL A 41 -3.11 -6.04 5.45
C VAL A 41 -4.04 -5.37 6.45
N THR A 42 -4.35 -6.07 7.54
CA THR A 42 -5.10 -5.53 8.67
C THR A 42 -4.24 -5.52 9.92
N TRP A 43 -4.13 -4.36 10.57
CA TRP A 43 -3.65 -4.25 11.94
C TRP A 43 -4.86 -4.00 12.84
N GLU A 44 -5.14 -4.91 13.77
CA GLU A 44 -6.34 -4.84 14.62
C GLU A 44 -6.04 -5.04 16.11
N GLY A 45 -6.94 -4.54 16.95
CA GLY A 45 -6.97 -4.77 18.40
C GLY A 45 -5.88 -4.03 19.19
N GLY A 46 -5.07 -3.20 18.54
CA GLY A 46 -4.05 -2.40 19.23
C GLY A 46 -4.59 -1.07 19.73
N PRO A 47 -4.01 -0.53 20.83
CA PRO A 47 -4.43 0.74 21.39
C PRO A 47 -3.87 1.89 20.55
N LEU A 48 -4.76 2.74 20.04
CA LEU A 48 -4.39 4.05 19.48
C LEU A 48 -5.33 5.12 20.04
N PRO A 49 -4.94 5.80 21.13
CA PRO A 49 -5.65 6.97 21.65
C PRO A 49 -5.78 8.07 20.60
N ASP A 50 -6.83 8.89 20.71
CA ASP A 50 -7.14 9.96 19.76
C ASP A 50 -6.12 11.11 19.75
N ASP A 51 -5.37 11.29 20.84
CA ASP A 51 -4.31 12.28 21.01
C ASP A 51 -2.93 11.80 20.53
N MET A 52 -2.85 10.58 19.98
CA MET A 52 -1.61 9.96 19.52
C MET A 52 -1.67 9.63 18.03
N PHE A 53 -0.50 9.47 17.42
CA PHE A 53 -0.36 8.93 16.07
C PHE A 53 0.46 7.64 16.13
N ASP A 54 0.36 6.83 15.07
CA ASP A 54 1.15 5.61 14.96
C ASP A 54 1.54 5.36 13.49
N GLU A 55 2.56 4.52 13.30
CA GLU A 55 3.08 4.13 11.99
C GLU A 55 2.76 2.65 11.72
N PHE A 56 2.24 2.38 10.52
CA PHE A 56 1.94 1.04 10.02
C PHE A 56 2.84 0.74 8.83
N ALA A 57 3.97 0.09 9.11
CA ALA A 57 5.02 -0.11 8.12
C ALA A 57 4.82 -1.40 7.32
N LEU A 58 5.04 -1.32 6.02
CA LEU A 58 5.11 -2.45 5.12
C LEU A 58 6.24 -2.27 4.11
N THR A 59 6.79 -3.37 3.63
CA THR A 59 7.68 -3.39 2.47
C THR A 59 6.94 -3.96 1.27
N MET A 60 7.25 -3.49 0.07
CA MET A 60 6.61 -3.92 -1.16
C MET A 60 7.55 -3.70 -2.34
N LYS A 61 7.30 -4.39 -3.45
CA LYS A 61 7.92 -4.14 -4.75
C LYS A 61 6.97 -3.29 -5.59
N LEU A 62 7.46 -2.13 -6.01
CA LEU A 62 6.77 -1.23 -6.92
C LEU A 62 6.65 -1.85 -8.33
N PRO A 63 5.62 -1.50 -9.11
CA PRO A 63 5.47 -1.98 -10.47
C PRO A 63 6.59 -1.40 -11.36
N ASP A 64 7.05 -2.20 -12.32
CA ASP A 64 8.04 -1.79 -13.33
C ASP A 64 7.36 -1.28 -14.62
N ASP A 65 6.06 -0.99 -14.55
CA ASP A 65 5.30 -0.40 -15.63
C ASP A 65 5.54 1.11 -15.69
N LYS A 66 6.17 1.56 -16.78
CA LYS A 66 6.51 2.97 -17.00
C LYS A 66 5.28 3.87 -17.16
N GLU A 67 4.14 3.30 -17.54
CA GLU A 67 2.89 4.05 -17.65
C GLU A 67 2.25 4.29 -16.27
N THR A 68 2.64 3.51 -15.25
CA THR A 68 2.19 3.74 -13.88
C THR A 68 2.96 4.90 -13.27
N MET A 69 2.26 6.01 -13.03
CA MET A 69 2.81 7.23 -12.42
C MET A 69 2.36 7.46 -10.98
N MET A 70 1.28 6.79 -10.56
CA MET A 70 0.66 6.95 -9.25
C MET A 70 0.18 5.58 -8.75
N ILE A 71 0.42 5.29 -7.48
CA ILE A 71 -0.15 4.14 -6.77
C ILE A 71 -0.95 4.67 -5.60
N PHE A 72 -2.16 4.16 -5.43
CA PHE A 72 -3.03 4.51 -4.31
C PHE A 72 -3.20 3.31 -3.38
N PHE A 73 -3.31 3.59 -2.08
CA PHE A 73 -3.51 2.62 -1.02
C PHE A 73 -4.79 3.01 -0.27
N PRO A 74 -5.97 2.53 -0.72
CA PRO A 74 -7.20 2.73 0.02
C PRO A 74 -7.08 2.15 1.42
N VAL A 75 -7.50 2.89 2.44
CA VAL A 75 -7.43 2.47 3.85
C VAL A 75 -8.77 2.70 4.52
N THR A 76 -9.27 1.69 5.23
CA THR A 76 -10.38 1.88 6.18
C THR A 76 -9.81 1.91 7.59
N GLN A 77 -10.00 3.04 8.28
CA GLN A 77 -9.66 3.20 9.69
C GLN A 77 -10.91 2.94 10.53
N THR A 78 -10.91 1.85 11.30
CA THR A 78 -11.99 1.52 12.23
C THR A 78 -11.62 1.99 13.63
N CYS A 79 -12.51 2.75 14.27
CA CYS A 79 -12.36 3.23 15.64
C CYS A 79 -13.29 2.45 16.58
N GLU A 80 -13.26 2.74 17.89
CA GLU A 80 -14.23 2.16 18.84
C GLU A 80 -15.68 2.46 18.42
N GLU A 81 -15.90 3.68 17.92
CA GLU A 81 -17.16 4.11 17.33
C GLU A 81 -16.92 4.62 15.90
N GLY A 82 -17.54 3.93 14.94
CA GLY A 82 -17.51 4.31 13.53
C GLY A 82 -16.23 3.91 12.78
N ALA A 83 -16.16 4.38 11.54
CA ALA A 83 -15.03 4.14 10.64
C ALA A 83 -14.89 5.32 9.68
N ILE A 84 -13.66 5.53 9.21
CA ILE A 84 -13.34 6.51 8.17
C ILE A 84 -12.70 5.75 7.01
N SER A 85 -13.23 5.96 5.80
CA SER A 85 -12.64 5.44 4.57
C SER A 85 -11.76 6.51 3.95
N TRP A 86 -10.47 6.21 3.81
CA TRP A 86 -9.49 6.98 3.06
C TRP A 86 -9.33 6.32 1.68
N ASP A 87 -10.35 6.47 0.83
CA ASP A 87 -10.48 5.79 -0.45
C ASP A 87 -10.87 6.73 -1.61
N GLU A 88 -10.79 8.04 -1.41
CA GLU A 88 -11.09 9.01 -2.46
C GLU A 88 -9.91 9.16 -3.44
N PHE A 89 -10.22 9.13 -4.74
CA PHE A 89 -9.25 9.29 -5.83
C PHE A 89 -9.45 10.65 -6.52
N PRO A 90 -8.39 11.46 -6.70
CA PRO A 90 -8.51 12.74 -7.39
C PRO A 90 -8.77 12.53 -8.88
N ALA A 91 -9.75 13.26 -9.43
CA ALA A 91 -9.91 13.36 -10.88
C ALA A 91 -8.71 14.09 -11.51
N PRO A 92 -8.45 13.92 -12.84
CA PRO A 92 -7.35 14.61 -13.49
C PRO A 92 -7.37 16.12 -13.26
N GLY A 93 -6.25 16.66 -12.76
CA GLY A 93 -6.10 18.09 -12.47
C GLY A 93 -6.71 18.57 -11.15
N VAL A 94 -7.29 17.69 -10.35
CA VAL A 94 -7.76 18.01 -8.99
C VAL A 94 -6.62 17.83 -8.00
N ASP A 95 -6.46 18.79 -7.09
CA ASP A 95 -5.54 18.68 -5.96
C ASP A 95 -6.04 17.59 -5.00
N PRO A 96 -5.28 16.51 -4.75
CA PRO A 96 -5.66 15.46 -3.81
C PRO A 96 -5.95 15.99 -2.40
N HIS A 97 -5.31 17.09 -1.98
CA HIS A 97 -5.52 17.71 -0.67
C HIS A 97 -6.87 18.43 -0.53
N SER A 98 -7.59 18.62 -1.65
CA SER A 98 -8.95 19.17 -1.64
C SER A 98 -10.03 18.13 -1.33
N LEU A 99 -9.68 16.85 -1.36
CA LEU A 99 -10.56 15.74 -1.00
C LEU A 99 -10.70 15.62 0.52
N ALA A 100 -11.83 15.09 0.99
CA ALA A 100 -12.08 14.98 2.43
C ALA A 100 -11.24 13.87 3.05
N HIS A 101 -11.16 12.72 2.37
CA HIS A 101 -10.45 11.52 2.79
C HIS A 101 -9.68 10.91 1.61
N PRO A 102 -8.67 11.61 1.06
CA PRO A 102 -7.89 11.10 -0.05
C PRO A 102 -7.17 9.80 0.34
N ALA A 103 -7.20 8.81 -0.54
CA ALA A 103 -6.40 7.61 -0.37
C ALA A 103 -4.90 7.99 -0.32
N PRO A 104 -4.13 7.46 0.64
CA PRO A 104 -2.68 7.56 0.61
C PRO A 104 -2.11 7.17 -0.76
N ALA A 105 -1.18 7.96 -1.29
CA ALA A 105 -0.68 7.77 -2.64
C ALA A 105 0.85 7.93 -2.72
N LEU A 106 1.45 7.18 -3.65
CA LEU A 106 2.85 7.30 -4.04
C LEU A 106 2.93 7.74 -5.50
N MET A 107 3.61 8.86 -5.74
CA MET A 107 4.03 9.25 -7.09
C MET A 107 5.29 8.49 -7.46
N LEU A 108 5.27 7.82 -8.61
CA LEU A 108 6.42 7.10 -9.13
C LEU A 108 7.23 8.00 -10.03
N HIS A 109 8.53 8.06 -9.78
CA HIS A 109 9.49 8.72 -10.65
C HIS A 109 10.34 7.66 -11.34
N HIS A 110 10.18 7.54 -12.64
CA HIS A 110 11.02 6.69 -13.47
C HIS A 110 12.34 7.42 -13.73
N GLY A 111 13.45 6.90 -13.21
CA GLY A 111 14.78 7.39 -13.56
C GLY A 111 15.21 6.93 -14.96
N GLU A 112 16.08 7.68 -15.62
CA GLU A 112 16.90 7.11 -16.70
C GLU A 112 17.80 6.04 -16.09
N GLY A 113 17.75 4.81 -16.61
CA GLY A 113 18.32 3.62 -15.99
C GLY A 113 19.76 3.82 -15.51
N HIS A 114 19.99 3.73 -14.21
CA HIS A 114 21.34 3.58 -13.68
C HIS A 114 21.77 2.14 -13.93
N GLU A 115 22.69 1.96 -14.88
CA GLU A 115 23.41 0.70 -15.07
C GLU A 115 24.12 0.36 -13.76
N HIS A 116 23.59 -0.63 -13.03
CA HIS A 116 24.32 -1.28 -11.96
C HIS A 116 25.37 -2.20 -12.60
N HIS A 117 26.55 -1.64 -12.86
CA HIS A 117 27.75 -2.42 -13.12
C HIS A 117 28.09 -3.21 -11.84
N HIS A 118 27.96 -4.53 -11.91
CA HIS A 118 28.63 -5.47 -11.01
C HIS A 118 30.08 -5.69 -11.46
#